data_AF-A0A0A0KJQ6-F1
#
_entry.id   AF-A0A0A0KJQ6-F1
#
_cell.length_a   1.000
_cell.length_b   1.000
_cell.length_c   1.000
_cell.angle_alpha   90.00
_cell.angle_beta   90.00
_cell.angle_gamma   90.00
#
_symmetry.space_group_name_H-M   'P 1'
#
loop_
_entity.id
_entity.type
_entity.pdbx_description
1 polymer ?
#
loop_
_entity_poly.entity_id
_entity_poly.type
_entity_poly.pdbx_seq_one_letter_code
_entity_poly.pdbx_strand_id
1 'polypeptide(L)'
;MPPAPPPPPVPPPQPQPISNLTHLNKSKAALPDFFLAALSLFAFLSSSSSSSKSFKFPAFSIQLNPRRFFKIPSISMEFPNSNSKSLTFTSPQSLSEWLQPRLPSHSFASWGVIPGTKNLHNLWLEISQGETSLADSNPPIRTLHVLSLRIIDNHHRLLLESHQQLSDGTLRNRNRPLSEKMKPNETPESAVYRAVQEELGSILGDSDYSQLVRIVPDSYRLKIEERDSVSYPGLSASYVLHSMDVWVEGLPDGDFCTVEEEEYVNSEDTNIADHAVSVKKHFWKWVSPESVDF
;
A
#
# COMPACT_ATOMS: atom_id res chain seq x y z
N MET A 1 -5.16 -84.40 34.22
CA MET A 1 -4.36 -83.64 33.24
C MET A 1 -3.73 -82.46 33.97
N PRO A 2 -2.41 -82.27 33.89
CA PRO A 2 -1.69 -81.22 34.59
C PRO A 2 -2.01 -79.82 34.01
N PRO A 3 -1.97 -78.75 34.82
CA PRO A 3 -2.28 -77.39 34.39
C PRO A 3 -1.19 -76.83 33.46
N ALA A 4 -1.63 -76.01 32.50
CA ALA A 4 -0.78 -75.38 31.49
C ALA A 4 0.26 -74.43 32.11
N PRO A 5 1.48 -74.32 31.52
CA PRO A 5 2.54 -73.46 32.04
C PRO A 5 2.22 -71.97 31.86
N PRO A 6 2.71 -71.09 32.76
CA PRO A 6 2.48 -69.65 32.69
C PRO A 6 3.26 -68.99 31.54
N PRO A 7 2.77 -67.84 31.02
CA PRO A 7 3.41 -67.12 29.92
C PRO A 7 4.76 -66.49 30.33
N PRO A 8 5.65 -66.24 29.36
CA PRO A 8 7.00 -65.72 29.62
C PRO A 8 6.98 -64.26 30.11
N PRO A 9 8.02 -63.84 30.86
CA PRO A 9 8.11 -62.50 31.43
C PRO A 9 8.33 -61.40 30.38
N VAL A 10 7.70 -60.25 30.61
CA VAL A 10 7.80 -59.04 29.77
C VAL A 10 9.20 -58.40 29.91
N PRO A 11 9.83 -57.92 28.82
CA PRO A 11 11.14 -57.26 28.89
C PRO A 11 11.11 -55.94 29.67
N PRO A 12 12.20 -55.54 30.34
CA PRO A 12 12.28 -54.27 31.06
C PRO A 12 12.30 -53.06 30.12
N PRO A 13 11.77 -51.90 30.53
CA PRO A 13 11.72 -50.69 29.71
C PRO A 13 13.13 -50.13 29.46
N GLN A 14 13.41 -49.77 28.21
CA GLN A 14 14.67 -49.14 27.83
C GLN A 14 14.80 -47.70 28.37
N PRO A 15 16.00 -47.28 28.81
CA PRO A 15 16.23 -45.92 29.30
C PRO A 15 16.23 -44.90 28.17
N GLN A 16 15.42 -43.85 28.33
CA GLN A 16 15.37 -42.67 27.48
C GLN A 16 16.62 -41.80 27.72
N PRO A 17 17.33 -41.33 26.68
CA PRO A 17 18.41 -40.37 26.86
C PRO A 17 17.83 -38.96 27.03
N ILE A 18 18.00 -38.42 28.25
CA ILE A 18 17.87 -37.00 28.56
C ILE A 18 19.15 -36.30 28.10
N SER A 19 19.04 -35.42 27.11
CA SER A 19 20.03 -34.37 26.85
C SER A 19 19.32 -33.04 26.69
N ASN A 20 19.22 -32.31 27.79
CA ASN A 20 18.99 -30.87 27.83
C ASN A 20 20.32 -30.17 27.50
N LEU A 21 20.37 -29.39 26.42
CA LEU A 21 21.02 -28.08 26.41
C LEU A 21 20.56 -27.27 25.19
N THR A 22 19.62 -26.38 25.44
CA THR A 22 19.46 -25.03 24.89
C THR A 22 20.43 -24.62 23.77
N HIS A 23 19.94 -24.59 22.53
CA HIS A 23 20.28 -23.53 21.60
C HIS A 23 19.00 -22.90 21.05
N LEU A 24 18.93 -21.60 21.26
CA LEU A 24 17.80 -20.72 21.08
C LEU A 24 17.54 -20.48 19.58
N ASN A 25 17.01 -21.45 18.85
CA ASN A 25 16.42 -21.17 17.55
C ASN A 25 14.95 -20.80 17.76
N LYS A 26 14.75 -19.53 18.15
CA LYS A 26 13.51 -18.81 17.86
C LYS A 26 13.30 -18.96 16.35
N SER A 27 12.49 -19.92 15.93
CA SER A 27 11.91 -19.88 14.60
C SER A 27 11.22 -18.53 14.53
N LYS A 28 11.73 -17.62 13.69
CA LYS A 28 10.95 -16.47 13.26
C LYS A 28 9.68 -17.06 12.67
N ALA A 29 8.61 -17.04 13.45
CA ALA A 29 7.27 -17.20 12.91
C ALA A 29 7.20 -16.20 11.74
N ALA A 30 6.87 -16.72 10.56
CA ALA A 30 6.65 -15.89 9.39
C ALA A 30 5.65 -14.81 9.82
N LEU A 31 6.10 -13.56 9.80
CA LEU A 31 5.26 -12.41 10.08
C LEU A 31 4.10 -12.44 9.08
N PRO A 32 2.85 -12.22 9.49
CA PRO A 32 1.75 -12.26 8.55
C PRO A 32 1.90 -11.12 7.52
N ASP A 33 1.44 -11.39 6.30
CA ASP A 33 1.50 -10.54 5.12
C ASP A 33 0.66 -9.26 5.25
N PHE A 34 1.07 -8.34 6.12
CA PHE A 34 0.21 -7.21 6.50
C PHE A 34 0.32 -5.96 5.63
N PHE A 35 1.28 -5.86 4.72
CA PHE A 35 1.52 -4.56 4.09
C PHE A 35 0.91 -4.39 2.70
N LEU A 36 1.11 -5.28 1.71
CA LEU A 36 0.83 -4.88 0.32
C LEU A 36 0.21 -5.96 -0.57
N ALA A 37 -0.88 -6.54 -0.10
CA ALA A 37 -1.87 -7.10 -1.00
C ALA A 37 -2.58 -5.93 -1.74
N ALA A 38 -1.97 -5.45 -2.83
CA ALA A 38 -2.41 -4.39 -3.74
C ALA A 38 -2.72 -3.02 -3.13
N LEU A 39 -1.90 -2.04 -3.51
CA LEU A 39 -2.33 -0.65 -3.59
C LEU A 39 -3.46 -0.58 -4.62
N SER A 40 -4.51 0.20 -4.32
CA SER A 40 -5.65 0.38 -5.22
C SER A 40 -5.13 0.74 -6.61
N LEU A 41 -5.68 0.08 -7.62
CA LEU A 41 -5.23 0.13 -9.00
C LEU A 41 -5.87 1.34 -9.68
N PHE A 42 -5.58 2.54 -9.18
CA PHE A 42 -6.01 3.78 -9.82
C PHE A 42 -4.80 4.68 -10.11
N ALA A 43 -4.10 4.36 -11.20
CA ALA A 43 -3.33 5.35 -11.92
C ALA A 43 -4.32 6.03 -12.88
N PHE A 44 -4.95 7.13 -12.45
CA PHE A 44 -5.78 7.93 -13.35
C PHE A 44 -4.95 8.90 -14.17
N LEU A 45 -5.19 8.86 -15.48
CA LEU A 45 -4.87 9.89 -16.45
C LEU A 45 -5.67 11.15 -16.13
N SER A 46 -5.16 12.03 -15.26
CA SER A 46 -5.61 13.42 -15.23
C SER A 46 -4.92 14.19 -16.36
N SER A 47 -5.40 14.05 -17.60
CA SER A 47 -5.16 15.08 -18.61
C SER A 47 -6.17 16.19 -18.40
N SER A 48 -5.78 17.26 -17.71
CA SER A 48 -6.57 18.49 -17.71
C SER A 48 -6.47 19.13 -19.10
N SER A 49 -7.43 18.83 -19.97
CA SER A 49 -7.65 19.62 -21.18
C SER A 49 -8.25 20.97 -20.75
N SER A 50 -7.41 22.00 -20.79
CA SER A 50 -7.77 23.38 -20.49
C SER A 50 -8.71 23.93 -21.56
N SER A 51 -10.03 23.82 -21.32
CA SER A 51 -11.02 24.66 -22.01
C SER A 51 -11.23 25.93 -21.19
N SER A 52 -10.55 26.99 -21.60
CA SER A 52 -10.71 28.34 -21.08
C SER A 52 -12.14 28.86 -21.27
N LYS A 53 -12.85 29.08 -20.16
CA LYS A 53 -13.96 30.05 -20.11
C LYS A 53 -13.70 31.02 -18.97
N SER A 54 -13.27 32.20 -19.36
CA SER A 54 -13.03 33.36 -18.53
C SER A 54 -14.31 33.81 -17.82
N PHE A 55 -14.32 33.74 -16.49
CA PHE A 55 -15.27 34.49 -15.67
C PHE A 55 -14.49 35.51 -14.84
N LYS A 56 -14.71 36.79 -15.17
CA LYS A 56 -14.21 37.93 -14.42
C LYS A 56 -15.15 38.17 -13.23
N PHE A 57 -14.61 38.22 -12.03
CA PHE A 57 -15.30 38.82 -10.88
C PHE A 57 -14.35 39.74 -10.08
N PRO A 58 -14.92 40.77 -9.41
CA PRO A 58 -14.21 42.01 -9.12
C PRO A 58 -13.35 41.91 -7.86
N ALA A 59 -12.29 42.72 -7.87
CA ALA A 59 -11.39 42.94 -6.75
C ALA A 59 -12.14 43.51 -5.54
N PHE A 60 -12.07 42.81 -4.41
CA PHE A 60 -12.31 43.39 -3.10
C PHE A 60 -11.00 43.42 -2.33
N SER A 61 -10.50 44.64 -2.18
CA SER A 61 -9.37 45.01 -1.33
C SER A 61 -9.80 44.90 0.13
N ILE A 62 -9.20 43.99 0.89
CA ILE A 62 -9.26 44.03 2.36
C ILE A 62 -7.84 44.11 2.88
N GLN A 63 -7.49 45.30 3.36
CA GLN A 63 -6.27 45.57 4.11
C GLN A 63 -6.34 44.86 5.46
N LEU A 64 -5.37 44.00 5.76
CA LEU A 64 -5.09 43.56 7.12
C LEU A 64 -3.61 43.78 7.43
N ASN A 65 -3.40 44.50 8.53
CA ASN A 65 -2.13 45.00 9.04
C ASN A 65 -1.10 43.90 9.37
N PRO A 66 0.22 44.21 9.31
CA PRO A 66 1.29 43.26 9.56
C PRO A 66 1.55 43.15 11.06
N ARG A 67 1.37 41.96 11.65
CA ARG A 67 1.92 41.66 12.98
C ARG A 67 2.55 40.27 13.03
N ARG A 68 3.87 40.30 13.24
CA ARG A 68 4.77 39.26 13.78
C ARG A 68 4.87 37.96 12.99
N PHE A 69 5.85 37.99 12.09
CA PHE A 69 6.60 36.82 11.60
C PHE A 69 7.03 35.93 12.78
N PHE A 70 6.37 34.78 12.93
CA PHE A 70 7.04 33.60 13.47
C PHE A 70 7.59 32.81 12.29
N LYS A 71 8.92 32.79 12.23
CA LYS A 71 9.74 32.07 11.26
C LYS A 71 9.54 30.58 11.51
N ILE A 72 8.63 29.95 10.76
CA ILE A 72 8.51 28.50 10.72
C ILE A 72 9.75 27.97 9.98
N PRO A 73 10.49 27.00 10.53
CA PRO A 73 11.59 26.39 9.81
C PRO A 73 10.98 25.59 8.65
N SER A 74 11.28 26.04 7.42
CA SER A 74 11.17 25.22 6.23
C SER A 74 12.10 24.02 6.42
N ILE A 75 11.54 22.87 6.79
CA ILE A 75 12.28 21.62 6.78
C ILE A 75 12.36 21.21 5.31
N SER A 76 13.39 21.71 4.63
CA SER A 76 13.89 21.13 3.40
C SER A 76 14.40 19.73 3.76
N MET A 77 13.55 18.73 3.58
CA MET A 77 13.95 17.32 3.65
C MET A 77 14.82 17.05 2.42
N GLU A 78 16.12 17.34 2.53
CA GLU A 78 17.10 16.81 1.60
C GLU A 78 17.16 15.29 1.81
N PHE A 79 16.46 14.55 0.97
CA PHE A 79 16.68 13.12 0.83
C PHE A 79 18.16 12.91 0.47
N PRO A 80 18.86 11.91 1.06
CA PRO A 80 20.21 11.60 0.66
C PRO A 80 20.21 11.32 -0.85
N ASN A 81 20.90 12.20 -1.57
CA ASN A 81 21.00 12.20 -3.02
C ASN A 81 21.81 10.96 -3.45
N SER A 82 21.14 9.82 -3.51
CA SER A 82 21.65 8.67 -4.23
C SER A 82 21.67 9.07 -5.70
N ASN A 83 22.86 9.18 -6.28
CA ASN A 83 23.11 9.30 -7.72
C ASN A 83 22.61 8.09 -8.53
N SER A 84 21.53 7.43 -8.09
CA SER A 84 20.80 6.42 -8.83
C SER A 84 20.14 7.13 -10.02
N LYS A 85 20.79 7.05 -11.18
CA LYS A 85 20.16 7.37 -12.45
C LYS A 85 18.89 6.52 -12.54
N SER A 86 17.73 7.17 -12.36
CA SER A 86 16.44 6.50 -12.56
C SER A 86 16.42 5.94 -13.97
N LEU A 87 16.27 4.62 -14.10
CA LEU A 87 16.20 3.96 -15.38
C LEU A 87 14.91 4.39 -16.10
N THR A 88 15.04 4.93 -17.30
CA THR A 88 13.92 5.29 -18.16
C THR A 88 13.90 4.40 -19.39
N PHE A 89 12.70 4.08 -19.87
CA PHE A 89 12.49 3.17 -21.00
C PHE A 89 11.55 3.83 -22.00
N THR A 90 11.94 3.88 -23.27
CA THR A 90 11.18 4.58 -24.32
C THR A 90 9.97 3.78 -24.81
N SER A 91 9.96 2.47 -24.57
CA SER A 91 8.87 1.56 -24.94
C SER A 91 8.77 0.36 -23.99
N PRO A 92 7.62 -0.31 -23.91
CA PRO A 92 7.49 -1.59 -23.22
C PRO A 92 8.51 -2.64 -23.70
N GLN A 93 8.83 -2.65 -25.00
CA GLN A 93 9.80 -3.57 -25.60
C GLN A 93 11.21 -3.35 -25.03
N SER A 94 11.66 -2.10 -24.93
CA SER A 94 12.97 -1.79 -24.34
C SER A 94 13.07 -2.20 -22.86
N LEU A 95 11.96 -2.11 -22.12
CA LEU A 95 11.89 -2.61 -20.75
C LEU A 95 11.95 -4.15 -20.71
N SER A 96 11.23 -4.82 -21.62
CA SER A 96 11.28 -6.29 -21.74
C SER A 96 12.69 -6.79 -22.01
N GLU A 97 13.38 -6.23 -23.00
CA GLU A 97 14.74 -6.61 -23.38
C GLU A 97 15.71 -6.43 -22.22
N TRP A 98 15.50 -5.40 -21.39
CA TRP A 98 16.31 -5.17 -20.20
C TRP A 98 16.00 -6.16 -19.06
N LEU A 99 14.73 -6.51 -18.84
CA LEU A 99 14.29 -7.42 -17.77
C LEU A 99 14.55 -8.89 -18.07
N GLN A 100 14.40 -9.34 -19.32
CA GLN A 100 14.53 -10.74 -19.73
C GLN A 100 15.81 -11.43 -19.24
N PRO A 101 17.02 -10.84 -19.39
CA PRO A 101 18.24 -11.47 -18.90
C PRO A 101 18.41 -11.37 -17.37
N ARG A 102 17.57 -10.59 -16.67
CA ARG A 102 17.70 -10.26 -15.24
C ARG A 102 16.68 -10.94 -14.33
N LEU A 103 15.60 -11.47 -14.89
CA LEU A 103 14.51 -12.11 -14.14
C LEU A 103 14.39 -13.60 -14.48
N PRO A 104 13.92 -14.44 -13.54
CA PRO A 104 13.60 -15.83 -13.84
C PRO A 104 12.52 -15.93 -14.92
N SER A 105 12.79 -16.65 -16.01
CA SER A 105 11.90 -16.69 -17.18
C SER A 105 10.48 -17.18 -16.86
N HIS A 106 10.35 -18.14 -15.95
CA HIS A 106 9.04 -18.66 -15.53
C HIS A 106 8.22 -17.62 -14.77
N SER A 107 8.85 -16.80 -13.92
CA SER A 107 8.19 -15.72 -13.19
C SER A 107 7.82 -14.57 -14.12
N PHE A 108 8.72 -14.18 -15.02
CA PHE A 108 8.44 -13.10 -15.99
C PHE A 108 7.32 -13.47 -16.97
N ALA A 109 7.25 -14.73 -17.41
CA ALA A 109 6.19 -15.21 -18.28
C ALA A 109 4.81 -15.27 -17.60
N SER A 110 4.74 -15.21 -16.26
CA SER A 110 3.47 -15.28 -15.53
C SER A 110 2.73 -13.94 -15.47
N TRP A 111 3.39 -12.84 -15.82
CA TRP A 111 2.89 -11.48 -15.70
C TRP A 111 1.70 -11.23 -16.64
N GLY A 112 0.54 -10.89 -16.08
CA GLY A 112 -0.71 -10.68 -16.83
C GLY A 112 -1.40 -11.98 -17.27
N VAL A 113 -0.86 -13.14 -16.90
CA VAL A 113 -1.46 -14.46 -17.16
C VAL A 113 -2.08 -15.03 -15.89
N ILE A 114 -1.38 -14.94 -14.75
CA ILE A 114 -1.89 -15.39 -13.47
C ILE A 114 -2.78 -14.29 -12.85
N PRO A 115 -3.98 -14.62 -12.35
CA PRO A 115 -4.84 -13.67 -11.65
C PRO A 115 -4.11 -12.90 -10.54
N GLY A 116 -4.31 -11.58 -10.48
CA GLY A 116 -3.67 -10.70 -9.51
C GLY A 116 -2.26 -10.21 -9.89
N THR A 117 -1.67 -10.72 -10.98
CA THR A 117 -0.42 -10.18 -11.54
C THR A 117 -0.69 -9.07 -12.54
N LYS A 118 0.22 -8.10 -12.61
CA LYS A 118 0.23 -7.05 -13.62
C LYS A 118 1.08 -7.50 -14.81
N ASN A 119 0.82 -6.94 -15.98
CA ASN A 119 1.60 -7.22 -17.19
C ASN A 119 2.79 -6.24 -17.33
N LEU A 120 3.68 -6.51 -18.28
CA LEU A 120 4.84 -5.67 -18.58
C LEU A 120 4.46 -4.20 -18.91
N HIS A 121 3.34 -4.00 -19.63
CA HIS A 121 2.90 -2.66 -20.01
C HIS A 121 2.54 -1.81 -18.79
N ASN A 122 1.90 -2.41 -17.78
CA ASN A 122 1.61 -1.75 -16.51
C ASN A 122 2.89 -1.27 -15.81
N LEU A 123 3.94 -2.10 -15.79
CA LEU A 123 5.22 -1.71 -15.16
C LEU A 123 5.87 -0.55 -15.92
N TRP A 124 5.84 -0.60 -17.25
CA TRP A 124 6.35 0.49 -18.08
C TRP A 124 5.59 1.81 -17.84
N LEU A 125 4.26 1.76 -17.73
CA LEU A 125 3.45 2.92 -17.37
C LEU A 125 3.83 3.47 -15.99
N GLU A 126 3.92 2.63 -14.97
CA GLU A 126 4.31 3.04 -13.61
C GLU A 126 5.68 3.75 -13.61
N ILE A 127 6.67 3.23 -14.35
CA ILE A 127 8.01 3.83 -14.45
C ILE A 127 7.98 5.13 -15.25
N SER A 128 7.32 5.15 -16.41
CA SER A 128 7.24 6.33 -17.28
C SER A 128 6.51 7.51 -16.64
N GLN A 129 5.53 7.22 -15.78
CA GLN A 129 4.81 8.22 -15.00
C GLN A 129 5.55 8.61 -13.73
N GLY A 130 6.62 7.90 -13.35
CA GLY A 130 7.41 8.18 -12.15
C GLY A 130 6.78 7.68 -10.85
N GLU A 131 5.76 6.82 -10.93
CA GLU A 131 5.12 6.20 -9.75
C GLU A 131 6.03 5.12 -9.12
N THR A 132 7.01 4.65 -9.87
CA THR A 132 7.94 3.61 -9.49
C THR A 132 9.29 3.85 -10.15
N SER A 133 10.37 3.43 -9.51
CA SER A 133 11.70 3.40 -10.11
C SER A 133 12.26 1.98 -10.13
N LEU A 134 13.17 1.70 -11.07
CA LEU A 134 13.96 0.48 -11.09
C LEU A 134 15.42 0.80 -10.79
N ALA A 135 15.99 0.10 -9.81
CA ALA A 135 17.43 0.09 -9.59
C ALA A 135 18.11 -0.84 -10.59
N ASP A 136 19.25 -0.42 -11.13
CA ASP A 136 20.13 -1.25 -11.96
C ASP A 136 20.97 -2.20 -11.10
N SER A 137 20.28 -3.03 -10.32
CA SER A 137 20.86 -4.12 -9.53
C SER A 137 20.60 -5.47 -10.20
N ASN A 138 21.25 -6.53 -9.70
CA ASN A 138 21.04 -7.89 -10.18
C ASN A 138 20.72 -8.83 -8.99
N PRO A 139 19.45 -9.23 -8.77
CA PRO A 139 18.27 -8.87 -9.56
C PRO A 139 17.87 -7.39 -9.39
N PRO A 140 17.10 -6.82 -10.34
CA PRO A 140 16.63 -5.44 -10.26
C PRO A 140 15.63 -5.27 -9.13
N ILE A 141 15.63 -4.08 -8.51
CA ILE A 141 14.73 -3.74 -7.40
C ILE A 141 13.77 -2.63 -7.85
N ARG A 142 12.48 -2.88 -7.69
CA ARG A 142 11.39 -1.95 -7.96
C ARG A 142 11.08 -1.13 -6.71
N THR A 143 11.32 0.17 -6.73
CA THR A 143 11.04 1.04 -5.59
C THR A 143 9.76 1.84 -5.79
N LEU A 144 8.88 1.80 -4.80
CA LEU A 144 7.66 2.61 -4.76
C LEU A 144 7.44 3.22 -3.37
N HIS A 145 6.82 4.38 -3.35
CA HIS A 145 6.49 5.12 -2.15
C HIS A 145 5.03 4.89 -1.78
N VAL A 146 4.80 4.57 -0.51
CA VAL A 146 3.47 4.24 0.01
C VAL A 146 3.23 5.06 1.27
N LEU A 147 2.11 5.75 1.32
CA LEU A 147 1.59 6.36 2.53
C LEU A 147 0.82 5.31 3.33
N SER A 148 1.00 5.28 4.65
CA SER A 148 0.24 4.44 5.58
C SER A 148 -0.31 5.31 6.72
N LEU A 149 -1.62 5.44 6.81
CA LEU A 149 -2.29 6.30 7.78
C LEU A 149 -2.85 5.49 8.95
N ARG A 150 -2.33 5.76 10.14
CA ARG A 150 -2.94 5.30 11.39
C ARG A 150 -4.01 6.31 11.80
N ILE A 151 -5.23 6.08 11.35
CA ILE A 151 -6.39 6.89 11.75
C ILE A 151 -6.81 6.47 13.15
N ILE A 152 -6.78 7.42 14.10
CA ILE A 152 -7.07 7.20 15.52
C ILE A 152 -8.38 7.91 15.88
N ASP A 153 -9.25 7.23 16.64
CA ASP A 153 -10.48 7.83 17.19
C ASP A 153 -10.34 8.28 18.65
N ASN A 154 -11.39 8.90 19.18
CA ASN A 154 -11.44 9.41 20.56
C ASN A 154 -11.35 8.29 21.63
N HIS A 155 -11.54 7.03 21.23
CA HIS A 155 -11.40 5.85 22.09
C HIS A 155 -10.03 5.19 21.93
N HIS A 156 -9.09 5.85 21.24
CA HIS A 156 -7.76 5.33 20.93
C HIS A 156 -7.78 4.02 20.13
N ARG A 157 -8.84 3.77 19.35
CA ARG A 157 -8.91 2.67 18.39
C ARG A 157 -8.26 3.09 17.07
N LEU A 158 -7.80 2.10 16.31
CA LEU A 158 -7.25 2.29 14.98
C LEU A 158 -8.25 1.85 13.92
N LEU A 159 -8.38 2.64 12.86
CA LEU A 159 -9.14 2.24 11.69
C LEU A 159 -8.30 1.30 10.83
N LEU A 160 -8.83 0.11 10.53
CA LEU A 160 -8.24 -0.80 9.56
C LEU A 160 -9.20 -1.06 8.41
N GLU A 161 -8.62 -1.12 7.22
CA GLU A 161 -9.24 -1.78 6.08
C GLU A 161 -9.20 -3.29 6.33
N SER A 162 -10.34 -3.89 6.61
CA SER A 162 -10.46 -5.32 6.89
C SER A 162 -10.38 -6.16 5.61
N HIS A 163 -11.16 -5.79 4.60
CA HIS A 163 -11.24 -6.43 3.30
C HIS A 163 -11.81 -5.47 2.25
N GLN A 164 -11.64 -5.84 0.99
CA GLN A 164 -12.19 -5.15 -0.17
C GLN A 164 -13.12 -6.08 -0.94
N GLN A 165 -14.12 -5.50 -1.60
CA GLN A 165 -14.87 -6.16 -2.66
C GLN A 165 -14.39 -5.63 -4.00
N LEU A 166 -14.06 -6.54 -4.91
CA LEU A 166 -13.63 -6.24 -6.26
C LEU A 166 -14.81 -6.18 -7.24
N SER A 167 -14.59 -5.67 -8.46
CA SER A 167 -15.62 -5.55 -9.51
C SER A 167 -16.18 -6.89 -9.98
N ASP A 168 -15.42 -7.97 -9.88
CA ASP A 168 -15.86 -9.35 -10.13
C ASP A 168 -16.63 -9.98 -8.95
N GLY A 169 -16.83 -9.21 -7.87
CA GLY A 169 -17.49 -9.65 -6.64
C GLY A 169 -16.58 -10.38 -5.65
N THR A 170 -15.33 -10.66 -6.01
CA THR A 170 -14.36 -11.35 -5.15
C THR A 170 -14.04 -10.50 -3.92
N LEU A 171 -13.98 -11.15 -2.75
CA LEU A 171 -13.54 -10.50 -1.51
C LEU A 171 -12.06 -10.74 -1.29
N ARG A 172 -11.35 -9.68 -0.89
CA ARG A 172 -9.92 -9.73 -0.63
C ARG A 172 -9.59 -9.16 0.73
N ASN A 173 -9.02 -10.00 1.59
CA ASN A 173 -8.58 -9.56 2.91
C ASN A 173 -7.40 -8.57 2.81
N ARG A 174 -7.38 -7.63 3.76
CA ARG A 174 -6.41 -6.53 3.85
C ARG A 174 -5.81 -6.48 5.25
N ASN A 175 -6.67 -6.26 6.24
CA ASN A 175 -6.32 -6.10 7.67
C ASN A 175 -5.14 -5.15 7.89
N ARG A 176 -5.20 -3.96 7.29
CA ARG A 176 -4.11 -2.98 7.34
C ARG A 176 -4.64 -1.56 7.48
N PRO A 177 -3.80 -0.58 7.90
CA PRO A 177 -4.17 0.82 7.86
C PRO A 177 -4.50 1.27 6.43
N LEU A 178 -5.15 2.43 6.31
CA LEU A 178 -5.36 3.08 5.02
C LEU A 178 -3.98 3.28 4.37
N SER A 179 -3.75 2.57 3.27
CA SER A 179 -2.44 2.47 2.63
C SER A 179 -2.56 2.82 1.16
N GLU A 180 -1.94 3.92 0.76
CA GLU A 180 -2.13 4.48 -0.57
C GLU A 180 -0.80 4.79 -1.26
N LYS A 181 -0.73 4.55 -2.57
CA LYS A 181 0.50 4.79 -3.34
C LYS A 181 0.70 6.28 -3.44
N MET A 182 1.91 6.77 -3.18
CA MET A 182 2.20 8.19 -3.38
C MET A 182 2.33 8.50 -4.87
N LYS A 183 1.79 9.65 -5.28
CA LYS A 183 1.96 10.18 -6.64
C LYS A 183 3.40 10.70 -6.82
N PRO A 184 3.91 10.77 -8.06
CA PRO A 184 5.24 11.30 -8.32
C PRO A 184 5.38 12.73 -7.79
N ASN A 185 6.47 13.00 -7.05
CA ASN A 185 6.76 14.31 -6.43
C ASN A 185 5.70 14.79 -5.40
N GLU A 186 4.85 13.90 -4.90
CA GLU A 186 3.88 14.22 -3.86
C GLU A 186 4.55 14.26 -2.48
N THR A 187 4.20 15.25 -1.65
CA THR A 187 4.65 15.25 -0.24
C THR A 187 3.80 14.29 0.58
N PRO A 188 4.36 13.65 1.64
CA PRO A 188 3.58 12.79 2.52
C PRO A 188 2.32 13.46 3.09
N GLU A 189 2.39 14.75 3.42
CA GLU A 189 1.25 15.52 3.92
C GLU A 189 0.17 15.72 2.85
N SER A 190 0.55 16.03 1.61
CA SER A 190 -0.41 16.15 0.50
C SER A 190 -1.09 14.80 0.23
N ALA A 191 -0.30 13.71 0.28
CA ALA A 191 -0.80 12.37 0.12
C ALA A 191 -1.84 12.00 1.20
N VAL A 192 -1.70 12.52 2.44
CA VAL A 192 -2.67 12.27 3.52
C VAL A 192 -4.06 12.74 3.13
N TYR A 193 -4.20 14.01 2.72
CA TYR A 193 -5.50 14.57 2.39
C TYR A 193 -6.11 13.87 1.18
N ARG A 194 -5.29 13.60 0.15
CA ARG A 194 -5.73 12.84 -1.03
C ARG A 194 -6.22 11.45 -0.66
N ALA A 195 -5.44 10.70 0.13
CA ALA A 195 -5.78 9.34 0.47
C ALA A 195 -7.06 9.27 1.33
N VAL A 196 -7.27 10.21 2.25
CA VAL A 196 -8.54 10.32 3.00
C VAL A 196 -9.69 10.66 2.06
N GLN A 197 -9.50 11.58 1.12
CA GLN A 197 -10.53 11.96 0.16
C GLN A 197 -10.92 10.79 -0.76
N GLU A 198 -9.94 10.13 -1.38
CA GLU A 198 -10.15 9.03 -2.34
C GLU A 198 -10.83 7.82 -1.65
N GLU A 199 -10.39 7.45 -0.43
CA GLU A 199 -10.84 6.22 0.23
C GLU A 199 -12.05 6.42 1.16
N LEU A 200 -12.16 7.58 1.81
CA LEU A 200 -13.18 7.89 2.83
C LEU A 200 -14.15 9.01 2.41
N GLY A 201 -13.92 9.65 1.27
CA GLY A 201 -14.72 10.80 0.84
C GLY A 201 -16.20 10.50 0.64
N SER A 202 -16.56 9.29 0.20
CA SER A 202 -17.96 8.88 -0.02
C SER A 202 -18.84 8.96 1.24
N ILE A 203 -18.25 8.91 2.44
CA ILE A 203 -18.97 9.07 3.72
C ILE A 203 -18.76 10.44 4.38
N LEU A 204 -17.68 11.14 4.04
CA LEU A 204 -17.36 12.47 4.57
C LEU A 204 -18.03 13.61 3.78
N GLY A 205 -18.53 13.30 2.58
CA GLY A 205 -19.19 14.23 1.67
C GLY A 205 -18.23 15.29 1.13
N ASP A 206 -18.80 16.37 0.58
CA ASP A 206 -18.07 17.44 -0.11
C ASP A 206 -17.42 18.46 0.86
N SER A 207 -17.00 17.99 2.03
CA SER A 207 -16.47 18.81 3.12
C SER A 207 -15.03 19.24 2.84
N ASP A 208 -14.60 20.38 3.42
CA ASP A 208 -13.21 20.80 3.36
C ASP A 208 -12.34 19.84 4.21
N TYR A 209 -11.69 18.88 3.54
CA TYR A 209 -10.85 17.86 4.17
C TYR A 209 -9.70 18.44 4.99
N SER A 210 -9.26 19.67 4.70
CA SER A 210 -8.22 20.34 5.51
C SER A 210 -8.68 20.66 6.94
N GLN A 211 -9.99 20.72 7.18
CA GLN A 211 -10.58 20.94 8.50
C GLN A 211 -10.93 19.62 9.20
N LEU A 212 -11.29 18.58 8.43
CA LEU A 212 -11.64 17.27 8.97
C LEU A 212 -10.41 16.44 9.35
N VAL A 213 -9.29 16.63 8.65
CA VAL A 213 -8.07 15.84 8.83
C VAL A 213 -7.05 16.62 9.65
N ARG A 214 -6.71 16.08 10.81
CA ARG A 214 -5.64 16.60 11.67
C ARG A 214 -4.50 15.59 11.77
N ILE A 215 -3.39 15.89 11.09
CA ILE A 215 -2.15 15.13 11.23
C ILE A 215 -1.57 15.36 12.62
N VAL A 216 -1.20 14.28 13.32
CA VAL A 216 -0.57 14.35 14.63
C VAL A 216 0.87 14.85 14.45
N PRO A 217 1.26 15.98 15.08
CA PRO A 217 2.63 16.47 15.02
C PRO A 217 3.64 15.40 15.47
N ASP A 218 4.81 15.37 14.83
CA ASP A 218 5.93 14.46 15.14
C ASP A 218 5.62 12.95 15.05
N SER A 219 4.47 12.58 14.45
CA SER A 219 4.07 11.18 14.25
C SER A 219 4.69 10.52 13.02
N TYR A 220 5.26 11.32 12.10
CA TYR A 220 5.84 10.81 10.86
C TYR A 220 6.94 9.78 11.12
N ARG A 221 6.87 8.65 10.40
CA ARG A 221 7.87 7.58 10.40
C ARG A 221 8.16 7.15 8.97
N LEU A 222 9.42 6.88 8.68
CA LEU A 222 9.88 6.31 7.42
C LEU A 222 10.41 4.90 7.69
N LYS A 223 9.90 3.91 6.97
CA LYS A 223 10.34 2.51 7.03
C LYS A 223 10.56 2.01 5.61
N ILE A 224 11.66 1.31 5.36
CA ILE A 224 11.91 0.66 4.07
C ILE A 224 11.75 -0.84 4.27
N GLU A 225 10.90 -1.46 3.46
CA GLU A 225 10.70 -2.91 3.45
C GLU A 225 10.98 -3.49 2.07
N GLU A 226 11.88 -4.48 2.00
CA GLU A 226 12.14 -5.21 0.76
C GLU A 226 11.45 -6.57 0.78
N ARG A 227 10.65 -6.86 -0.25
CA ARG A 227 9.95 -8.14 -0.45
C ARG A 227 9.76 -8.43 -1.93
N ASP A 228 9.41 -9.66 -2.28
CA ASP A 228 9.03 -10.00 -3.65
C ASP A 228 7.71 -9.34 -4.06
N SER A 229 7.66 -8.80 -5.28
CA SER A 229 6.46 -8.13 -5.76
C SER A 229 5.38 -9.15 -6.13
N VAL A 230 4.25 -9.10 -5.41
CA VAL A 230 3.07 -9.93 -5.73
C VAL A 230 2.54 -9.63 -7.14
N SER A 231 2.54 -8.35 -7.53
CA SER A 231 2.08 -7.93 -8.86
C SER A 231 3.04 -8.31 -9.99
N TYR A 232 4.33 -8.48 -9.68
CA TYR A 232 5.38 -8.78 -10.65
C TYR A 232 6.26 -9.92 -10.09
N PRO A 233 5.77 -11.17 -10.09
CA PRO A 233 6.53 -12.30 -9.54
C PRO A 233 7.95 -12.36 -10.10
N GLY A 234 8.93 -12.62 -9.23
CA GLY A 234 10.35 -12.66 -9.57
C GLY A 234 11.06 -11.30 -9.58
N LEU A 235 10.32 -10.18 -9.51
CA LEU A 235 10.87 -8.84 -9.34
C LEU A 235 10.77 -8.43 -7.87
N SER A 236 11.92 -8.22 -7.22
CA SER A 236 11.95 -7.70 -5.84
C SER A 236 11.47 -6.25 -5.81
N ALA A 237 10.80 -5.87 -4.72
CA ALA A 237 10.28 -4.54 -4.50
C ALA A 237 10.78 -3.96 -3.17
N SER A 238 11.19 -2.69 -3.21
CA SER A 238 11.51 -1.88 -2.03
C SER A 238 10.37 -0.90 -1.78
N TYR A 239 9.67 -1.09 -0.67
CA TYR A 239 8.55 -0.27 -0.27
C TYR A 239 9.02 0.79 0.71
N VAL A 240 9.01 2.05 0.26
CA VAL A 240 9.30 3.20 1.11
C VAL A 240 7.99 3.62 1.77
N LEU A 241 7.77 3.14 3.00
CA LEU A 241 6.57 3.37 3.79
C LEU A 241 6.70 4.68 4.57
N HIS A 242 5.85 5.65 4.22
CA HIS A 242 5.64 6.92 4.92
C HIS A 242 4.44 6.74 5.85
N SER A 243 4.68 6.60 7.15
CA SER A 243 3.60 6.37 8.13
C SER A 243 3.32 7.62 8.94
N MET A 244 2.04 7.93 9.18
CA MET A 244 1.62 9.08 9.99
C MET A 244 0.39 8.72 10.83
N ASP A 245 0.28 9.33 12.00
CA ASP A 245 -0.93 9.26 12.82
C ASP A 245 -1.82 10.45 12.47
N VAL A 246 -3.11 10.18 12.28
CA VAL A 246 -4.08 11.20 11.86
C VAL A 246 -5.39 11.05 12.63
N TRP A 247 -6.06 12.17 12.83
CA TRP A 247 -7.45 12.22 13.29
C TRP A 247 -8.31 12.63 12.10
N VAL A 248 -9.44 11.95 11.92
CA VAL A 248 -10.41 12.27 10.86
C VAL A 248 -11.77 12.43 11.51
N GLU A 249 -12.32 13.64 11.45
CA GLU A 249 -13.65 13.94 11.96
C GLU A 249 -14.75 13.44 11.01
N GLY A 250 -15.92 13.10 11.57
CA GLY A 250 -17.08 12.66 10.79
C GLY A 250 -17.13 11.17 10.45
N LEU A 251 -16.16 10.36 10.92
CA LEU A 251 -16.19 8.91 10.73
C LEU A 251 -17.21 8.23 11.66
N PRO A 252 -17.89 7.15 11.21
CA PRO A 252 -18.78 6.35 12.05
C PRO A 252 -18.05 5.67 13.22
N ASP A 253 -18.72 5.55 14.37
CA ASP A 253 -18.17 4.87 15.56
C ASP A 253 -18.05 3.34 15.40
N GLY A 254 -18.86 2.75 14.51
CA GLY A 254 -18.89 1.32 14.21
C GLY A 254 -18.20 0.97 12.89
N ASP A 255 -18.25 -0.31 12.51
CA ASP A 255 -17.77 -0.77 11.21
C ASP A 255 -18.59 -0.13 10.08
N PHE A 256 -17.92 0.22 8.97
CA PHE A 256 -18.55 0.87 7.83
C PHE A 256 -17.90 0.42 6.52
N CYS A 257 -18.51 0.80 5.39
CA CYS A 257 -17.89 0.61 4.08
C CYS A 257 -17.95 1.89 3.26
N THR A 258 -16.93 2.09 2.44
CA THR A 258 -16.86 3.17 1.44
C THR A 258 -16.91 2.56 0.05
N VAL A 259 -17.36 3.34 -0.92
CA VAL A 259 -17.48 2.94 -2.32
C VAL A 259 -16.54 3.81 -3.14
N GLU A 260 -15.76 3.19 -4.03
CA GLU A 260 -15.01 3.93 -5.05
C GLU A 260 -15.95 4.27 -6.20
N GLU A 261 -16.04 5.54 -6.57
CA GLU A 261 -16.81 5.99 -7.73
C GLU A 261 -16.11 5.51 -9.02
N GLU A 262 -16.85 4.86 -9.92
CA GLU A 262 -16.34 4.52 -11.25
C GLU A 262 -16.11 5.79 -12.07
N GLU A 263 -14.87 6.26 -12.14
CA GLU A 263 -14.52 7.46 -12.93
C GLU A 263 -14.71 7.26 -14.45
N TYR A 264 -15.05 6.04 -14.91
CA TYR A 264 -15.23 5.71 -16.33
C TYR A 264 -16.67 5.31 -16.67
N VAL A 265 -17.58 6.29 -16.77
CA VAL A 265 -18.89 6.09 -17.42
C VAL A 265 -18.97 6.76 -18.80
N ASN A 266 -17.90 7.42 -19.29
CA ASN A 266 -18.04 8.26 -20.50
C ASN A 266 -16.81 8.41 -21.43
N SER A 267 -15.99 7.37 -21.59
CA SER A 267 -14.98 7.32 -22.67
C SER A 267 -15.20 6.13 -23.62
N GLU A 268 -15.18 6.42 -24.91
CA GLU A 268 -15.41 5.47 -26.02
C GLU A 268 -14.28 4.41 -26.17
N ASP A 269 -13.24 4.46 -25.33
CA ASP A 269 -12.11 3.51 -25.25
C ASP A 269 -12.40 2.33 -24.26
N THR A 270 -13.67 2.05 -24.02
CA THR A 270 -14.19 1.13 -22.99
C THR A 270 -13.80 -0.34 -23.20
N ASN A 271 -13.32 -0.74 -24.39
CA ASN A 271 -13.12 -2.16 -24.72
C ASN A 271 -11.91 -2.85 -24.06
N ILE A 272 -10.93 -2.12 -23.50
CA ILE A 272 -9.74 -2.73 -22.87
C ILE A 272 -9.79 -2.60 -21.33
N ALA A 273 -10.38 -1.52 -20.82
CA ALA A 273 -10.53 -1.28 -19.38
C ALA A 273 -11.62 -2.15 -18.72
N ASP A 274 -12.60 -2.65 -19.48
CA ASP A 274 -13.72 -3.48 -19.00
C ASP A 274 -13.28 -4.83 -18.39
N HIS A 275 -12.04 -5.24 -18.63
CA HIS A 275 -11.48 -6.50 -18.12
C HIS A 275 -10.57 -6.33 -16.90
N ALA A 276 -10.28 -5.10 -16.47
CA ALA A 276 -9.46 -4.87 -15.29
C ALA A 276 -10.32 -4.98 -14.02
N VAL A 277 -9.96 -5.92 -13.14
CA VAL A 277 -10.62 -6.06 -11.84
C VAL A 277 -10.22 -4.86 -10.96
N SER A 278 -11.17 -3.97 -10.70
CA SER A 278 -11.01 -2.79 -9.84
C SER A 278 -11.59 -3.05 -8.45
N VAL A 279 -11.20 -2.23 -7.47
CA VAL A 279 -11.87 -2.23 -6.17
C VAL A 279 -13.20 -1.49 -6.32
N LYS A 280 -14.21 -1.95 -5.60
CA LYS A 280 -15.57 -1.37 -5.57
C LYS A 280 -15.93 -0.84 -4.21
N LYS A 281 -15.56 -1.61 -3.18
CA LYS A 281 -15.88 -1.28 -1.80
C LYS A 281 -14.71 -1.61 -0.89
N HIS A 282 -14.52 -0.75 0.09
CA HIS A 282 -13.58 -0.93 1.18
C HIS A 282 -14.38 -1.10 2.47
N PHE A 283 -14.02 -2.10 3.27
CA PHE A 283 -14.70 -2.40 4.53
C PHE A 283 -13.79 -2.07 5.70
N TRP A 284 -14.22 -1.14 6.52
CA TRP A 284 -13.45 -0.54 7.60
C TRP A 284 -13.96 -1.00 8.96
N LYS A 285 -13.02 -1.26 9.87
CA LYS A 285 -13.32 -1.65 11.25
C LYS A 285 -12.40 -0.92 12.22
N TRP A 286 -12.94 -0.63 13.40
CA TRP A 286 -12.16 -0.10 14.52
C TRP A 286 -11.58 -1.23 15.35
N VAL A 287 -10.27 -1.18 15.63
CA VAL A 287 -9.58 -2.20 16.43
C VAL A 287 -8.76 -1.57 17.56
N SER A 288 -8.47 -2.36 18.60
CA SER A 288 -7.52 -1.96 19.63
C SER A 288 -6.10 -1.89 19.04
N PRO A 289 -5.29 -0.86 19.35
CA PRO A 289 -3.90 -0.78 18.91
C PRO A 289 -3.07 -2.01 19.28
N GLU A 290 -3.38 -2.64 20.41
CA GLU A 290 -2.67 -3.83 20.91
C GLU A 290 -2.93 -5.09 20.06
N SER A 291 -3.95 -5.06 19.20
CA SER A 291 -4.31 -6.19 18.34
C SER A 291 -3.62 -6.16 16.97
N VAL A 292 -2.76 -5.16 16.72
CA VAL A 292 -2.12 -4.95 15.42
C VAL A 292 -0.61 -4.77 15.60
N ASP A 293 0.17 -5.63 14.96
CA ASP A 293 1.63 -5.48 14.86
C ASP A 293 1.96 -4.65 13.60
N PHE A 294 2.61 -3.50 13.77
CA PHE A 294 3.08 -2.61 12.68
C PHE A 294 4.60 -2.73 12.45
#